data_AF-A0A7V9M5G5-F1
#
_entry.id   AF-A0A7V9M5G5-F1
#
_cell.length_a   1.000
_cell.length_b   1.000
_cell.length_c   1.000
_cell.angle_alpha   90.00
_cell.angle_beta   90.00
_cell.angle_gamma   90.00
#
_symmetry.space_group_name_H-M   'P 1'
#
loop_
_entity.id
_entity.type
_entity.pdbx_description
1 polymer ?
#
loop_
_entity_poly.entity_id
_entity_poly.type
_entity_poly.pdbx_seq_one_letter_code
_entity_poly.pdbx_strand_id
1 'polypeptide(L)'
;MSDLTSESLAAADPSAMLADVLDQPAQLEDALWRAESARLPEVDAPGGLVVCGMGGSAIGGDLARACLGDRARRAIRVTREFRPDPWIGPD
;
A
#
# COMPACT_ATOMS: atom_id res chain seq x y z
N MET A 1 -25.36 23.01 -15.06
CA MET A 1 -24.41 22.20 -14.26
C MET A 1 -25.22 21.60 -13.14
N SER A 2 -25.12 20.29 -12.88
CA SER A 2 -25.78 19.69 -11.71
C SER A 2 -25.16 20.28 -10.45
N ASP A 3 -25.97 20.60 -9.45
CA ASP A 3 -25.48 20.99 -8.12
C ASP A 3 -24.80 19.78 -7.47
N LEU A 4 -23.64 20.00 -6.84
CA LEU A 4 -22.85 18.98 -6.13
C LEU A 4 -23.29 18.90 -4.66
N THR A 5 -24.53 18.44 -4.43
CA THR A 5 -25.06 18.20 -3.08
C THR A 5 -24.59 16.83 -2.56
N SER A 6 -24.56 16.65 -1.24
CA SER A 6 -24.24 15.34 -0.62
C SER A 6 -25.12 14.20 -1.13
N GLU A 7 -26.41 14.47 -1.38
CA GLU A 7 -27.34 13.51 -1.95
C GLU A 7 -26.97 13.13 -3.39
N SER A 8 -26.64 14.11 -4.23
CA SER A 8 -26.21 13.86 -5.61
C SER A 8 -24.89 13.08 -5.68
N LEU A 9 -23.96 13.34 -4.75
CA LEU A 9 -22.69 12.63 -4.63
C LEU A 9 -22.92 11.19 -4.16
N ALA A 10 -23.76 10.97 -3.15
CA ALA A 10 -24.10 9.63 -2.68
C ALA A 10 -24.80 8.79 -3.76
N ALA A 11 -25.69 9.39 -4.55
CA ALA A 11 -26.35 8.72 -5.65
C ALA A 11 -25.38 8.32 -6.78
N ALA A 12 -24.31 9.11 -7.00
CA ALA A 12 -23.28 8.84 -7.99
C ALA A 12 -22.18 7.87 -7.51
N ASP A 13 -22.06 7.65 -6.20
CA ASP A 13 -21.05 6.81 -5.57
C ASP A 13 -21.69 5.67 -4.75
N PRO A 14 -22.31 4.68 -5.41
CA PRO A 14 -22.94 3.54 -4.73
C PRO A 14 -21.92 2.67 -3.97
N SER A 15 -20.64 2.82 -4.28
CA SER A 15 -19.53 2.15 -3.61
C SER A 15 -19.02 2.87 -2.36
N ALA A 16 -19.53 4.06 -2.05
CA ALA A 16 -19.09 4.89 -0.93
C ALA A 16 -17.58 5.22 -0.92
N MET A 17 -16.95 5.30 -2.09
CA MET A 17 -15.54 5.68 -2.25
C MET A 17 -15.21 7.05 -1.65
N LEU A 18 -16.14 8.00 -1.70
CA LEU A 18 -15.95 9.31 -1.07
C LEU A 18 -15.82 9.18 0.45
N ALA A 19 -16.61 8.29 1.08
CA ALA A 19 -16.48 8.03 2.50
C ALA A 19 -15.12 7.39 2.81
N ASP A 20 -14.69 6.41 2.02
CA ASP A 20 -13.38 5.77 2.17
C ASP A 20 -12.22 6.79 2.06
N VAL A 21 -12.32 7.76 1.15
CA VAL A 21 -11.33 8.83 0.99
C VAL A 21 -11.34 9.78 2.18
N LEU A 22 -12.52 10.18 2.66
CA LEU A 22 -12.64 11.06 3.83
C LEU A 22 -12.14 10.40 5.12
N ASP A 23 -12.20 9.07 5.20
CA ASP A 23 -11.75 8.27 6.33
C ASP A 23 -10.25 7.92 6.29
N GLN A 24 -9.52 8.34 5.25
CA GLN A 24 -8.08 8.09 5.11
C GLN A 24 -7.24 8.44 6.35
N PRO A 25 -7.46 9.55 7.08
CA PRO A 25 -6.70 9.83 8.29
C PRO A 25 -6.82 8.70 9.33
N ALA A 26 -8.03 8.22 9.60
CA ALA A 26 -8.26 7.12 10.55
C ALA A 26 -7.66 5.80 10.06
N GLN A 27 -7.76 5.52 8.76
CA GLN A 27 -7.14 4.33 8.14
C GLN A 27 -5.62 4.36 8.26
N LEU A 28 -4.98 5.51 8.11
CA LEU A 28 -3.53 5.67 8.28
C LEU A 28 -3.11 5.51 9.74
N GLU A 29 -3.86 6.08 10.68
CA GLU A 29 -3.63 5.91 12.12
C GLU A 29 -3.72 4.44 12.52
N ASP A 30 -4.76 3.72 12.08
CA ASP A 30 -4.92 2.27 12.31
C ASP A 30 -3.78 1.47 11.67
N ALA A 31 -3.39 1.79 10.43
CA ALA A 31 -2.30 1.11 9.73
C ALA A 31 -0.95 1.26 10.46
N LEU A 32 -0.63 2.46 10.92
CA LEU A 32 0.58 2.72 11.72
C LEU A 32 0.54 1.97 13.05
N TRP A 33 -0.58 2.06 13.77
CA TRP A 33 -0.77 1.35 15.03
C TRP A 33 -0.57 -0.16 14.86
N ARG A 34 -1.14 -0.77 13.80
CA ARG A 34 -0.96 -2.20 13.49
C ARG A 34 0.47 -2.56 13.16
N ALA A 35 1.14 -1.75 12.33
CA ALA A 35 2.53 -1.99 11.95
C ALA A 35 3.46 -1.97 13.16
N GLU A 36 3.29 -0.98 14.05
CA GLU A 36 4.08 -0.86 15.28
C GLU A 36 3.74 -1.96 16.29
N SER A 37 2.45 -2.26 16.46
CA SER A 37 1.97 -3.25 17.43
C SER A 37 2.30 -4.69 17.04
N ALA A 38 2.53 -4.96 15.75
CA ALA A 38 2.94 -6.27 15.27
C ALA A 38 4.30 -6.72 15.84
N ARG A 39 5.14 -5.78 16.31
CA ARG A 39 6.47 -6.06 16.89
C ARG A 39 7.27 -7.04 16.04
N LEU A 40 7.26 -6.83 14.72
CA LEU A 40 7.94 -7.71 13.79
C LEU A 40 9.43 -7.73 14.13
N PRO A 41 10.06 -8.93 14.20
CA PRO A 41 11.49 -9.01 14.42
C PRO A 41 12.23 -8.37 13.26
N GLU A 42 13.40 -7.80 13.54
CA GLU A 42 14.30 -7.38 12.48
C GLU A 42 14.78 -8.61 11.70
N VAL A 43 14.74 -8.52 10.37
CA VAL A 43 15.22 -9.55 9.45
C VAL A 43 16.28 -8.91 8.56
N ASP A 44 17.51 -9.42 8.62
CA ASP A 44 18.52 -9.08 7.60
C ASP A 44 18.18 -9.84 6.33
N ALA A 45 17.65 -9.13 5.34
CA ALA A 45 17.27 -9.65 4.03
C ALA A 45 18.36 -9.27 3.01
N PRO A 46 19.46 -10.04 2.88
CA PRO A 46 20.58 -9.69 2.01
C PRO A 46 20.19 -9.65 0.53
N GLY A 47 19.28 -10.52 0.06
CA GLY A 47 18.75 -10.47 -1.30
C GLY A 47 17.71 -9.36 -1.53
N GLY A 48 17.27 -8.71 -0.46
CA GLY A 48 16.30 -7.61 -0.49
C GLY A 48 14.86 -8.06 -0.27
N LEU A 49 13.92 -7.26 -0.75
CA LEU A 49 12.48 -7.46 -0.54
C LEU A 49 11.74 -7.43 -1.88
N VAL A 50 10.92 -8.45 -2.14
CA VAL A 50 9.96 -8.47 -3.25
C VAL A 50 8.55 -8.32 -2.71
N VAL A 51 7.87 -7.25 -3.10
CA VAL A 51 6.45 -7.01 -2.81
C VAL A 51 5.63 -7.49 -4.01
N CYS A 52 4.81 -8.52 -3.81
CA CYS A 52 3.93 -9.07 -4.84
C CYS A 52 2.51 -8.52 -4.64
N GLY A 53 1.91 -7.93 -5.67
CA GLY A 53 0.53 -7.46 -5.59
C GLY A 53 -0.05 -6.97 -6.91
N MET A 54 -1.37 -6.91 -6.99
CA MET A 54 -2.09 -6.40 -8.17
C MET A 54 -2.77 -5.08 -7.85
N GLY A 55 -2.79 -4.16 -8.82
CA GLY A 55 -3.45 -2.85 -8.68
C GLY A 55 -2.95 -2.05 -7.47
N GLY A 56 -3.88 -1.64 -6.59
CA GLY A 56 -3.61 -0.83 -5.41
C GLY A 56 -2.55 -1.41 -4.47
N SER A 57 -2.48 -2.73 -4.31
CA SER A 57 -1.48 -3.38 -3.44
C SER A 57 -0.05 -3.15 -3.93
N ALA A 58 0.18 -3.22 -5.24
CA ALA A 58 1.49 -2.92 -5.79
C ALA A 58 1.77 -1.41 -5.83
N ILE A 59 0.75 -0.55 -5.99
CA ILE A 59 0.91 0.91 -5.82
C ILE A 59 1.37 1.25 -4.40
N GLY A 60 0.84 0.58 -3.37
CA GLY A 60 1.30 0.73 -1.99
C GLY A 60 2.78 0.34 -1.81
N GLY A 61 3.21 -0.77 -2.43
CA GLY A 61 4.62 -1.16 -2.46
C GLY A 61 5.52 -0.13 -3.15
N ASP A 62 5.06 0.44 -4.27
CA ASP A 62 5.78 1.49 -5.00
C ASP A 62 5.91 2.76 -4.16
N LEU A 63 4.84 3.16 -3.46
CA LEU A 63 4.83 4.28 -2.53
C LEU A 63 5.81 4.06 -1.38
N ALA A 64 5.78 2.89 -0.74
CA ALA A 64 6.71 2.56 0.34
C ALA A 64 8.18 2.64 -0.12
N ARG A 65 8.48 2.12 -1.31
CA ARG A 65 9.81 2.21 -1.93
C ARG A 65 10.22 3.66 -2.17
N ALA A 66 9.31 4.49 -2.69
CA ALA A 66 9.56 5.91 -2.93
C ALA A 66 9.80 6.69 -1.62
N CYS A 67 9.01 6.43 -0.58
CA CYS A 67 9.14 7.05 0.74
C CYS A 67 10.46 6.70 1.45
N LEU A 68 10.95 5.46 1.27
CA LEU A 68 12.26 5.07 1.78
C LEU A 68 13.38 5.80 1.06
N GLY A 69 13.25 6.00 -0.26
CA GLY A 69 14.20 6.77 -1.06
C GLY A 69 15.61 6.19 -0.96
N ASP A 70 16.58 7.04 -0.65
CA ASP A 70 18.00 6.70 -0.47
C ASP A 70 18.31 6.02 0.88
N ARG A 71 17.35 5.94 1.80
CA ARG A 71 17.53 5.28 3.10
C ARG A 71 17.45 3.75 3.01
N ALA A 72 16.94 3.21 1.91
CA ALA A 72 16.88 1.77 1.70
C ALA A 72 18.30 1.17 1.55
N ARG A 73 18.67 0.26 2.45
CA ARG A 73 20.00 -0.39 2.46
C ARG A 73 20.07 -1.67 1.60
N ARG A 74 18.93 -2.13 1.10
CA ARG A 74 18.76 -3.35 0.30
C ARG A 74 17.79 -3.05 -0.84
N ALA A 75 17.82 -3.88 -1.89
CA ALA A 75 16.91 -3.75 -3.01
C ALA A 75 15.46 -3.98 -2.56
N ILE A 76 14.54 -3.15 -3.06
CA ILE A 76 13.09 -3.33 -2.90
C ILE A 76 12.49 -3.34 -4.30
N ARG A 77 11.86 -4.44 -4.67
CA ARG A 77 11.18 -4.63 -5.96
C ARG A 77 9.69 -4.84 -5.74
N VAL A 78 8.87 -4.25 -6.60
CA VAL A 78 7.45 -4.51 -6.66
C VAL A 78 7.16 -5.28 -7.94
N THR A 79 6.44 -6.38 -7.85
CA THR A 79 5.95 -7.14 -9.01
C THR A 79 4.42 -7.06 -9.08
N ARG A 80 3.90 -6.91 -10.30
CA ARG A 80 2.47 -6.89 -10.62
C ARG A 80 1.98 -8.32 -10.81
N GLU A 81 2.24 -9.16 -9.82
CA GLU A 81 1.92 -10.58 -9.79
C GLU A 81 1.68 -11.01 -8.35
N PHE A 82 1.02 -12.14 -8.14
CA PHE A 82 0.80 -12.72 -6.80
C PHE A 82 1.97 -13.57 -6.29
N ARG A 83 3.03 -13.70 -7.08
CA ARG A 83 4.24 -14.47 -6.74
C ARG A 83 5.49 -13.74 -7.25
N PRO A 84 6.67 -13.97 -6.63
CA PRO A 84 7.93 -13.49 -7.18
C PRO A 84 8.22 -14.09 -8.56
N ASP A 85 9.03 -13.39 -9.36
CA ASP A 85 9.48 -13.90 -10.66
C ASP A 85 10.27 -15.22 -10.45
N PRO A 86 10.18 -16.23 -11.35
CA PRO A 86 10.77 -17.55 -11.14
C PRO A 86 12.30 -17.60 -10.96
N TRP A 87 12.99 -16.53 -11.33
CA TRP A 87 14.45 -16.40 -11.21
C TRP A 87 14.91 -15.78 -9.88
N ILE A 88 13.96 -15.36 -9.03
CA ILE A 88 14.26 -14.88 -7.67
C ILE A 88 14.68 -16.08 -6.81
N GLY A 89 15.86 -15.95 -6.19
CA GLY A 89 16.42 -16.96 -5.29
C GLY A 89 15.70 -17.04 -3.94
N PRO A 90 16.10 -17.99 -3.08
CA PRO A 90 15.50 -18.14 -1.75
C PRO A 90 15.88 -17.03 -0.75
N ASP A 91 16.92 -16.25 -1.03
CA ASP A 91 17.48 -15.19 -0.18
C ASP A 91 17.27 -13.79 -0.77
#